data_AF-A0A835PZP8-F1
#
_entry.id   AF-A0A835PZP8-F1
#
_cell.length_a   1.000
_cell.length_b   1.000
_cell.length_c   1.000
_cell.angle_alpha   90.00
_cell.angle_beta   90.00
_cell.angle_gamma   90.00
#
_symmetry.space_group_name_H-M   'P 1'
#
loop_
_entity.id
_entity.type
_entity.pdbx_description
1 polymer ?
#
loop_
_entity_poly.entity_id
_entity_poly.type
_entity_poly.pdbx_seq_one_letter_code
_entity_poly.pdbx_strand_id
1 'polypeptide(L)'
;MMDKHACTRSTPYAFHTHFLSCRQSNLKISHSSSQLQALLLHGNPTSSLYRTKKSYRQASIHTPLKLTMVAPRYTLLAVLGPIVFLASHPTASHGGRTLLTAPHGLATNTEFVRKACSSTTYPELCFSSLSSYASAIKNSPMLLAHTALSIALDGTRSASVAMGAISASNGGMRPREATALSDCMENVGDSIDELRESLGEMGKLSHGEKDTEFRINSIQTWVSAALTDDDTCMDSFGVSAMDGGVKAAVKGRVANVARLTSNALALVSAITSVQSSAP
;
A
#
# COMPACT_ATOMS: atom_id res chain seq x y z
N MET A 1 -7.36 32.99 21.69
CA MET A 1 -8.63 32.40 21.20
C MET A 1 -8.94 33.08 19.88
N MET A 2 -8.73 32.38 18.76
CA MET A 2 -9.02 32.88 17.41
C MET A 2 -9.77 31.79 16.63
N ASP A 3 -10.65 32.27 15.77
CA ASP A 3 -11.86 31.63 15.27
C ASP A 3 -11.63 30.40 14.37
N LYS A 4 -12.43 29.35 14.56
CA LYS A 4 -12.39 28.09 13.77
C LYS A 4 -12.80 28.29 12.30
N HIS A 5 -13.30 29.47 11.95
CA HIS A 5 -13.81 29.78 10.61
C HIS A 5 -12.78 30.36 9.62
N ALA A 6 -11.52 30.56 10.02
CA ALA A 6 -10.51 31.14 9.13
C ALA A 6 -9.81 30.12 8.18
N CYS A 7 -9.91 28.82 8.42
CA CYS A 7 -9.29 27.79 7.56
C CYS A 7 -10.06 27.50 6.26
N THR A 8 -11.26 28.06 6.06
CA THR A 8 -12.13 27.75 4.90
C THR A 8 -12.22 28.87 3.87
N ARG A 9 -11.49 29.98 4.04
CA ARG A 9 -11.47 31.08 3.05
C ARG A 9 -10.05 31.50 2.72
N SER A 10 -9.41 30.82 1.78
CA SER A 10 -8.24 31.35 1.08
C SER A 10 -8.25 30.83 -0.35
N THR A 11 -8.07 31.74 -1.30
CA THR A 11 -8.08 31.48 -2.74
C THR A 11 -6.84 30.68 -3.18
N PRO A 12 -6.85 30.07 -4.39
CA PRO A 12 -5.94 28.98 -4.77
C PRO A 12 -4.44 29.28 -4.81
N TYR A 13 -4.02 30.55 -4.70
CA TYR A 13 -2.63 30.96 -4.93
C TYR A 13 -1.80 31.26 -3.66
N ALA A 14 -2.36 31.13 -2.45
CA ALA A 14 -1.66 31.47 -1.20
C ALA A 14 -1.36 30.27 -0.28
N PHE A 15 -1.09 29.10 -0.85
CA PHE A 15 -0.98 27.83 -0.11
C PHE A 15 0.34 27.63 0.67
N HIS A 16 1.41 28.37 0.35
CA HIS A 16 2.75 27.97 0.79
C HIS A 16 3.15 28.43 2.21
N THR A 17 2.57 29.53 2.72
CA THR A 17 2.95 30.11 4.03
C THR A 17 2.01 29.70 5.17
N HIS A 18 0.75 29.35 4.90
CA HIS A 18 -0.21 28.94 5.94
C HIS A 18 -0.06 27.47 6.38
N PHE A 19 0.56 26.61 5.56
CA PHE A 19 0.73 25.19 5.85
C PHE A 19 1.68 24.90 7.03
N LEU A 20 2.64 25.80 7.29
CA LEU A 20 3.59 25.64 8.39
C LEU A 20 2.98 25.91 9.77
N SER A 21 1.92 26.70 9.86
CA SER A 21 1.31 27.08 11.15
C SER A 21 0.35 26.01 11.72
N CYS A 22 -0.23 25.14 10.87
CA CYS A 22 -1.04 24.00 11.34
C CYS A 22 -0.21 22.79 11.81
N ARG A 23 1.09 22.74 11.52
CA ARG A 23 1.98 21.60 11.80
C ARG A 23 2.30 21.39 13.29
N GLN A 24 1.98 22.38 14.14
CA GLN A 24 2.40 22.40 15.55
C GLN A 24 1.32 21.94 16.55
N SER A 25 0.12 21.62 16.08
CA SER A 25 -0.98 21.11 16.91
C SER A 25 -1.09 19.59 16.75
N ASN A 26 -0.60 18.85 17.75
CA ASN A 26 -0.55 17.39 17.87
C ASN A 26 -1.96 16.74 17.90
N LEU A 27 -2.76 16.94 16.86
CA LEU A 27 -4.12 16.42 16.70
C LEU A 27 -4.18 15.56 15.44
N LYS A 28 -4.96 14.49 15.49
CA LYS A 28 -5.21 13.48 14.43
C LYS A 28 -5.65 14.09 13.08
N ILE A 29 -4.74 14.74 12.36
CA ILE A 29 -4.94 15.25 11.00
C ILE A 29 -4.12 14.35 10.05
N SER A 30 -4.29 13.03 10.15
CA SER A 30 -3.83 12.12 9.08
C SER A 30 -5.00 11.60 8.24
N HIS A 31 -6.24 11.63 8.76
CA HIS A 31 -7.43 11.17 8.03
C HIS A 31 -8.10 12.29 7.19
N SER A 32 -7.97 13.57 7.58
CA SER A 32 -8.66 14.68 6.90
C SER A 32 -7.91 15.19 5.65
N SER A 33 -6.59 15.08 5.60
CA SER A 33 -5.80 15.54 4.43
C SER A 33 -6.06 14.68 3.19
N SER A 34 -6.18 13.35 3.35
CA SER A 34 -6.46 12.41 2.25
C SER A 34 -7.83 12.66 1.62
N GLN A 35 -8.85 12.94 2.44
CA GLN A 35 -10.19 13.31 1.96
C GLN A 35 -10.22 14.70 1.32
N LEU A 36 -9.44 15.67 1.83
CA LEU A 36 -9.33 16.98 1.18
C LEU A 36 -8.61 16.90 -0.18
N GLN A 37 -7.57 16.06 -0.31
CA GLN A 37 -6.90 15.84 -1.60
C GLN A 37 -7.87 15.21 -2.62
N ALA A 38 -8.69 14.23 -2.19
CA ALA A 38 -9.71 13.61 -3.05
C ALA A 38 -10.78 14.61 -3.54
N LEU A 39 -11.18 15.56 -2.68
CA LEU A 39 -12.15 16.61 -3.02
C LEU A 39 -11.57 17.72 -3.91
N LEU A 40 -10.25 17.90 -3.97
CA LEU A 40 -9.61 18.88 -4.87
C LEU A 40 -9.45 18.35 -6.33
N LEU A 41 -9.77 17.08 -6.60
CA LEU A 41 -9.51 16.40 -7.87
C LEU A 41 -10.66 16.43 -8.89
N HIS A 42 -11.64 17.31 -8.73
CA HIS A 42 -12.78 17.45 -9.66
C HIS A 42 -12.39 17.84 -11.11
N GLY A 43 -11.11 18.08 -11.42
CA GLY A 43 -10.61 18.38 -12.76
C GLY A 43 -9.55 17.43 -13.34
N ASN A 44 -9.16 16.33 -12.68
CA ASN A 44 -8.11 15.45 -13.19
C ASN A 44 -8.68 14.34 -14.11
N PRO A 45 -8.25 14.20 -15.38
CA PRO A 45 -8.71 13.11 -16.25
C PRO A 45 -8.47 11.69 -15.67
N THR A 46 -7.47 11.48 -14.81
CA THR A 46 -7.29 10.17 -14.14
C THR A 46 -8.34 9.88 -13.08
N SER A 47 -8.87 10.90 -12.40
CA SER A 47 -9.96 10.72 -11.41
C SER A 47 -11.29 10.40 -12.10
N SER A 48 -11.50 10.89 -13.34
CA SER A 48 -12.62 10.51 -14.20
C SER A 48 -12.53 9.04 -14.62
N LEU A 49 -11.38 8.61 -15.15
CA LEU A 49 -11.14 7.21 -15.52
C LEU A 49 -11.24 6.27 -14.33
N TYR A 50 -10.74 6.68 -13.16
CA TYR A 50 -10.94 5.95 -11.90
C TYR A 50 -12.43 5.73 -11.60
N ARG A 51 -13.21 6.81 -11.58
CA ARG A 51 -14.64 6.76 -11.27
C ARG A 51 -15.39 5.86 -12.25
N THR A 52 -15.04 5.89 -13.53
CA THR A 52 -15.62 5.02 -14.54
C THR A 52 -15.24 3.55 -14.33
N LYS A 53 -13.97 3.24 -14.04
CA LYS A 53 -13.51 1.87 -13.74
C LYS A 53 -14.19 1.29 -12.50
N LYS A 54 -14.28 2.07 -11.40
CA LYS A 54 -14.95 1.67 -10.15
C LYS A 54 -16.44 1.41 -10.39
N SER A 55 -17.12 2.35 -11.08
CA SER A 55 -18.55 2.20 -11.44
C SER A 55 -18.81 0.99 -12.35
N TYR A 56 -17.92 0.65 -13.28
CA TYR A 56 -18.06 -0.52 -14.15
C TYR A 56 -17.92 -1.83 -13.38
N ARG A 57 -16.91 -1.94 -12.51
CA ARG A 57 -16.71 -3.14 -11.66
C ARG A 57 -17.89 -3.39 -10.73
N GLN A 58 -18.38 -2.35 -10.07
CA GLN A 58 -19.50 -2.46 -9.14
C GLN A 58 -20.78 -2.92 -9.85
N ALA A 59 -20.99 -2.51 -11.12
CA ALA A 59 -22.09 -2.97 -11.96
C ALA A 59 -21.91 -4.41 -12.50
N SER A 60 -20.68 -4.84 -12.79
CA SER A 60 -20.38 -6.19 -13.29
C SER A 60 -20.51 -7.31 -12.24
N ILE A 61 -20.45 -6.99 -10.94
CA ILE A 61 -20.58 -7.99 -9.86
C ILE A 61 -22.04 -8.14 -9.40
N HIS A 62 -22.84 -7.08 -9.47
CA HIS A 62 -24.27 -7.10 -9.12
C HIS A 62 -25.17 -7.66 -10.23
N THR A 63 -24.61 -8.09 -11.36
CA THR A 63 -25.35 -8.87 -12.36
C THR A 63 -25.33 -10.35 -11.95
N PRO A 64 -26.48 -10.98 -11.61
CA PRO A 64 -26.49 -12.35 -11.15
C PRO A 64 -26.19 -13.30 -12.33
N LEU A 65 -24.93 -13.67 -12.49
CA LEU A 65 -24.56 -14.78 -13.36
C LEU A 65 -24.98 -16.09 -12.66
N LYS A 66 -26.07 -16.72 -13.13
CA LYS A 66 -26.39 -18.11 -12.75
C LYS A 66 -25.34 -19.05 -13.33
N LEU A 67 -24.24 -19.24 -12.60
CA LEU A 67 -23.21 -20.21 -12.97
C LEU A 67 -23.35 -21.44 -12.08
N THR A 68 -23.93 -22.51 -12.63
CA THR A 68 -23.90 -23.83 -12.02
C THR A 68 -22.44 -24.28 -11.89
N MET A 69 -21.90 -24.29 -10.66
CA MET A 69 -20.57 -24.82 -10.37
C MET A 69 -20.50 -26.30 -10.69
N VAL A 70 -19.83 -26.66 -11.79
CA VAL A 70 -19.28 -28.01 -11.99
C VAL A 70 -17.84 -27.94 -11.51
N ALA A 71 -17.56 -28.48 -10.33
CA ALA A 71 -16.22 -28.59 -9.79
C ALA A 71 -15.38 -29.52 -10.67
N PRO A 72 -14.22 -29.09 -11.21
CA PRO A 72 -13.32 -29.99 -11.92
C PRO A 72 -12.61 -30.87 -10.89
N ARG A 73 -12.81 -32.19 -10.99
CA ARG A 73 -12.06 -33.19 -10.22
C ARG A 73 -10.62 -33.24 -10.76
N TYR A 74 -9.71 -32.53 -10.13
CA TYR A 74 -8.27 -32.69 -10.39
C TYR A 74 -7.78 -33.98 -9.72
N THR A 75 -7.51 -35.01 -10.53
CA THR A 75 -6.84 -36.23 -10.07
C THR A 75 -5.35 -35.96 -9.86
N LEU A 76 -4.92 -36.03 -8.61
CA LEU A 76 -3.53 -35.90 -8.17
C LEU A 76 -2.74 -37.16 -8.57
N LEU A 77 -1.90 -37.07 -9.62
CA LEU A 77 -0.92 -38.11 -9.92
C LEU A 77 0.37 -37.82 -9.13
N ALA A 78 0.61 -38.62 -8.09
CA ALA A 78 1.86 -38.61 -7.33
C ALA A 78 2.97 -39.30 -8.14
N VAL A 79 3.96 -38.55 -8.59
CA VAL A 79 5.20 -39.11 -9.17
C VAL A 79 6.25 -39.17 -8.06
N LEU A 80 6.45 -40.36 -7.50
CA LEU A 80 7.55 -40.64 -6.58
C LEU A 80 8.81 -40.97 -7.39
N GLY A 81 9.73 -40.02 -7.49
CA GLY A 81 11.09 -40.25 -7.99
C GLY A 81 12.06 -40.55 -6.83
N PRO A 82 13.08 -41.40 -7.02
CA PRO A 82 14.04 -41.72 -5.97
C PRO A 82 15.01 -40.55 -5.73
N ILE A 83 15.05 -40.04 -4.50
CA ILE A 83 16.08 -39.09 -4.05
C ILE A 83 17.34 -39.90 -3.73
N VAL A 84 18.34 -39.80 -4.60
CA VAL A 84 19.69 -40.32 -4.34
C VAL A 84 20.41 -39.35 -3.40
N PHE A 85 20.54 -39.74 -2.13
CA PHE A 85 21.38 -39.05 -1.15
C PHE A 85 22.84 -39.45 -1.35
N LEU A 86 23.65 -38.56 -1.94
CA LEU A 86 25.11 -38.67 -1.88
C LEU A 86 25.61 -37.93 -0.64
N ALA A 87 25.96 -38.69 0.40
CA ALA A 87 26.66 -38.19 1.57
C ALA A 87 28.09 -37.79 1.18
N SER A 88 28.36 -36.49 1.17
CA SER A 88 29.72 -35.94 1.11
C SER A 88 30.11 -35.47 2.51
N HIS A 89 31.20 -36.02 3.05
CA HIS A 89 31.74 -35.72 4.37
C HIS A 89 32.15 -34.24 4.52
N PRO A 90 32.05 -33.62 5.71
CA PRO A 90 32.50 -32.26 5.93
C PRO A 90 34.01 -32.24 6.17
N THR A 91 34.77 -31.58 5.30
CA THR A 91 36.11 -31.12 5.65
C THR A 91 35.98 -29.81 6.43
N ALA A 92 36.47 -29.82 7.66
CA ALA A 92 36.56 -28.63 8.50
C ALA A 92 37.52 -27.63 7.86
N SER A 93 36.99 -26.50 7.38
CA SER A 93 37.78 -25.32 7.07
C SER A 93 37.65 -24.33 8.21
N HIS A 94 38.79 -24.00 8.84
CA HIS A 94 38.92 -22.91 9.81
C HIS A 94 38.72 -21.57 9.09
N GLY A 95 37.47 -21.11 9.04
CA GLY A 95 37.12 -19.75 8.62
C GLY A 95 37.17 -18.81 9.82
N GLY A 96 38.24 -18.01 9.91
CA GLY A 96 38.33 -16.92 10.89
C GLY A 96 37.10 -16.02 10.84
N ARG A 97 36.66 -15.55 12.01
CA ARG A 97 35.62 -14.52 12.13
C ARG A 97 36.18 -13.20 11.60
N THR A 98 36.09 -13.01 10.29
CA THR A 98 36.19 -11.68 9.69
C THR A 98 34.92 -10.94 10.08
N LEU A 99 35.05 -9.94 10.96
CA LEU A 99 34.06 -8.89 11.11
C LEU A 99 33.87 -8.26 9.73
N LEU A 100 32.79 -8.64 9.04
CA LEU A 100 32.40 -8.03 7.78
C LEU A 100 31.99 -6.59 8.09
N THR A 101 32.94 -5.66 7.99
CA THR A 101 32.62 -4.26 7.79
C THR A 101 31.72 -4.21 6.57
N ALA A 102 30.45 -3.85 6.74
CA ALA A 102 29.53 -3.72 5.63
C ALA A 102 30.20 -2.85 4.55
N PRO A 103 30.11 -3.21 3.25
CA PRO A 103 30.67 -2.39 2.19
C PRO A 103 30.18 -0.95 2.39
N HIS A 104 31.07 0.04 2.36
CA HIS A 104 30.72 1.44 2.63
C HIS A 104 29.45 1.89 1.88
N GLY A 105 29.25 1.42 0.64
CA GLY A 105 28.05 1.70 -0.15
C GLY A 105 26.73 1.10 0.38
N LEU A 106 26.76 -0.06 1.06
CA LEU A 106 25.56 -0.62 1.68
C LEU A 106 25.16 0.19 2.91
N ALA A 107 26.14 0.60 3.74
CA ALA A 107 25.90 1.43 4.90
C ALA A 107 25.26 2.79 4.52
N THR A 108 25.77 3.44 3.47
CA THR A 108 25.21 4.71 2.97
C THR A 108 23.79 4.54 2.43
N ASN A 109 23.51 3.45 1.71
CA ASN A 109 22.18 3.20 1.17
C ASN A 109 21.16 2.91 2.29
N THR A 110 21.55 2.14 3.31
CA THR A 110 20.68 1.88 4.47
C THR A 110 20.41 3.17 5.25
N GLU A 111 21.39 4.06 5.38
CA GLU A 111 21.22 5.37 5.99
C GLU A 111 20.26 6.27 5.19
N PHE A 112 20.36 6.26 3.86
CA PHE A 112 19.41 6.94 2.98
C PHE A 112 17.97 6.47 3.23
N VAL A 113 17.73 5.15 3.25
CA VAL A 113 16.41 4.57 3.55
C VAL A 113 15.92 5.02 4.94
N ARG A 114 16.79 4.96 5.96
CA ARG A 114 16.46 5.40 7.32
C ARG A 114 16.04 6.86 7.37
N LYS A 115 16.81 7.74 6.71
CA LYS A 115 16.52 9.17 6.65
C LYS A 115 15.19 9.44 5.97
N ALA A 116 14.93 8.81 4.83
CA ALA A 116 13.67 9.00 4.11
C ALA A 116 12.45 8.49 4.91
N CYS A 117 12.60 7.37 5.63
CA CYS A 117 11.55 6.85 6.50
C CYS A 117 11.28 7.70 7.75
N SER A 118 12.23 8.53 8.20
CA SER A 118 12.09 9.29 9.45
C SER A 118 10.95 10.31 9.44
N SER A 119 10.51 10.75 8.25
CA SER A 119 9.42 11.71 8.07
C SER A 119 8.08 11.07 7.72
N THR A 120 7.97 9.74 7.70
CA THR A 120 6.70 9.06 7.40
C THR A 120 5.85 8.87 8.67
N THR A 121 4.56 8.57 8.50
CA THR A 121 3.64 8.33 9.62
C THR A 121 4.01 7.08 10.44
N TYR A 122 4.61 6.06 9.80
CA TYR A 122 5.06 4.84 10.45
C TYR A 122 6.54 4.55 10.16
N PRO A 123 7.48 5.29 10.79
CA PRO A 123 8.91 5.24 10.45
C PRO A 123 9.55 3.86 10.64
N GLU A 124 9.24 3.17 11.75
CA GLU A 124 9.80 1.84 12.03
C GLU A 124 9.31 0.79 11.03
N LEU A 125 8.03 0.84 10.67
CA LEU A 125 7.47 -0.05 9.65
C LEU A 125 8.07 0.26 8.28
N CYS A 126 8.24 1.53 7.94
CA CYS A 126 8.88 1.97 6.71
C CYS A 126 10.30 1.40 6.60
N PHE A 127 11.12 1.65 7.63
CA PHE A 127 12.53 1.25 7.62
C PHE A 127 12.69 -0.26 7.61
N SER A 128 11.98 -0.99 8.49
CA SER A 128 12.05 -2.45 8.54
C SER A 128 11.64 -3.09 7.22
N SER A 129 10.62 -2.55 6.54
CA SER A 129 10.15 -3.08 5.26
C SER A 129 11.11 -2.78 4.09
N LEU A 130 11.83 -1.66 4.12
CA LEU A 130 12.66 -1.20 2.99
C LEU A 130 14.16 -1.50 3.15
N SER A 131 14.64 -1.73 4.37
CA SER A 131 16.08 -1.87 4.65
C SER A 131 16.75 -3.02 3.90
N SER A 132 16.06 -4.14 3.67
CA SER A 132 16.56 -5.26 2.88
C SER A 132 16.73 -4.94 1.39
N TYR A 133 16.09 -3.87 0.91
CA TYR A 133 16.16 -3.40 -0.48
C TYR A 133 17.17 -2.26 -0.66
N ALA A 134 17.90 -1.86 0.38
CA ALA A 134 18.80 -0.70 0.33
C ALA A 134 19.82 -0.75 -0.82
N SER A 135 20.39 -1.92 -1.12
CA SER A 135 21.33 -2.08 -2.25
C SER A 135 20.70 -1.81 -3.61
N ALA A 136 19.43 -2.19 -3.80
CA ALA A 136 18.66 -1.94 -5.02
C ALA A 136 18.17 -0.49 -5.12
N ILE A 137 17.71 0.07 -4.00
CA ILE A 137 17.23 1.46 -3.89
C ILE A 137 18.37 2.47 -4.11
N LYS A 138 19.58 2.15 -3.62
CA LYS A 138 20.73 3.06 -3.58
C LYS A 138 20.33 4.37 -2.86
N ASN A 139 20.62 5.52 -3.47
CA ASN A 139 20.21 6.84 -2.99
C ASN A 139 19.13 7.47 -3.90
N SER A 140 18.26 6.67 -4.51
CA SER A 140 17.25 7.14 -5.46
C SER A 140 15.87 7.29 -4.80
N PRO A 141 15.31 8.51 -4.69
CA PRO A 141 13.94 8.72 -4.20
C PRO A 141 12.89 8.01 -5.06
N MET A 142 13.12 7.94 -6.37
CA MET A 142 12.23 7.24 -7.31
C MET A 142 12.20 5.72 -7.05
N LEU A 143 13.38 5.09 -6.92
CA LEU A 143 13.45 3.66 -6.60
C LEU A 143 12.89 3.38 -5.21
N LEU A 144 13.14 4.25 -4.24
CA LEU A 144 12.59 4.14 -2.90
C LEU A 144 11.06 4.14 -2.90
N ALA A 145 10.43 5.09 -3.58
CA ALA A 145 8.97 5.17 -3.69
C ALA A 145 8.39 3.99 -4.48
N HIS A 146 9.03 3.58 -5.57
CA HIS A 146 8.64 2.39 -6.33
C HIS A 146 8.67 1.13 -5.45
N THR A 147 9.74 0.92 -4.69
CA THR A 147 9.86 -0.23 -3.78
C THR A 147 8.80 -0.18 -2.68
N ALA A 148 8.51 1.01 -2.11
CA ALA A 148 7.47 1.17 -1.11
C ALA A 148 6.07 0.83 -1.65
N LEU A 149 5.74 1.28 -2.86
CA LEU A 149 4.48 0.92 -3.54
C LEU A 149 4.39 -0.59 -3.82
N SER A 150 5.50 -1.21 -4.20
CA SER A 150 5.57 -2.66 -4.44
C SER A 150 5.31 -3.45 -3.16
N ILE A 151 5.93 -3.05 -2.05
CA ILE A 151 5.71 -3.67 -0.73
C ILE A 151 4.26 -3.50 -0.28
N ALA A 152 3.67 -2.31 -0.47
CA ALA A 152 2.27 -2.07 -0.14
C ALA A 152 1.37 -3.03 -0.95
N LEU A 153 1.57 -3.10 -2.27
CA LEU A 153 0.81 -4.00 -3.16
C LEU A 153 0.93 -5.48 -2.76
N ASP A 154 2.13 -5.95 -2.43
CA ASP A 154 2.34 -7.33 -1.99
C ASP A 154 1.68 -7.60 -0.63
N GLY A 155 1.70 -6.62 0.28
CA GLY A 155 0.94 -6.63 1.52
C GLY A 155 -0.57 -6.75 1.27
N THR A 156 -1.12 -5.94 0.37
CA THR A 156 -2.54 -5.95 0.01
C THR A 156 -2.95 -7.28 -0.61
N ARG A 157 -2.14 -7.85 -1.51
CA ARG A 157 -2.37 -9.19 -2.09
C ARG A 157 -2.34 -10.28 -1.05
N SER A 158 -1.38 -10.24 -0.13
CA SER A 158 -1.27 -11.20 0.98
C SER A 158 -2.51 -11.14 1.89
N ALA A 159 -3.00 -9.92 2.19
CA ALA A 159 -4.25 -9.74 2.92
C ALA A 159 -5.45 -10.33 2.16
N SER A 160 -5.58 -10.05 0.86
CA SER A 160 -6.63 -10.60 0.00
C SER A 160 -6.65 -12.14 -0.01
N VAL A 161 -5.48 -12.78 -0.19
CA VAL A 161 -5.36 -14.25 -0.15
C VAL A 161 -5.77 -14.80 1.21
N ALA A 162 -5.33 -14.17 2.30
CA ALA A 162 -5.69 -14.61 3.65
C ALA A 162 -7.20 -14.48 3.90
N MET A 163 -7.84 -13.42 3.42
CA MET A 163 -9.30 -13.26 3.50
C MET A 163 -10.05 -14.30 2.68
N GLY A 164 -9.55 -14.63 1.49
CA GLY A 164 -10.08 -15.74 0.68
C GLY A 164 -9.99 -17.09 1.42
N ALA A 165 -8.88 -17.36 2.10
CA ALA A 165 -8.74 -18.57 2.92
C ALA A 165 -9.72 -18.59 4.12
N ILE A 166 -9.91 -17.45 4.79
CA ILE A 166 -10.91 -17.30 5.86
C ILE A 166 -12.32 -17.60 5.31
N SER A 167 -12.66 -17.04 4.15
CA SER A 167 -13.94 -17.25 3.47
C SER A 167 -14.17 -18.72 3.07
N ALA A 168 -13.12 -19.43 2.64
CA ALA A 168 -13.20 -20.82 2.19
C ALA A 168 -13.23 -21.86 3.33
N SER A 169 -12.64 -21.55 4.49
CA SER A 169 -12.53 -22.47 5.64
C SER A 169 -13.85 -22.78 6.38
N ASN A 170 -14.99 -22.42 5.81
CA ASN A 170 -16.09 -21.87 6.58
C ASN A 170 -17.16 -22.87 7.05
N GLY A 171 -16.90 -23.50 8.20
CA GLY A 171 -17.90 -24.27 8.97
C GLY A 171 -18.60 -23.49 10.10
N GLY A 172 -18.44 -22.16 10.24
CA GLY A 172 -18.94 -21.46 11.44
C GLY A 172 -19.04 -19.93 11.44
N MET A 173 -18.78 -19.24 10.33
CA MET A 173 -18.94 -17.77 10.25
C MET A 173 -20.42 -17.38 10.18
N ARG A 174 -20.80 -16.34 10.92
CA ARG A 174 -22.17 -15.82 10.88
C ARG A 174 -22.42 -15.12 9.53
N PRO A 175 -23.66 -15.13 9.00
CA PRO A 175 -23.97 -14.47 7.73
C PRO A 175 -23.50 -13.01 7.67
N ARG A 176 -23.62 -12.28 8.78
CA ARG A 176 -23.20 -10.87 8.88
C ARG A 176 -21.67 -10.70 8.78
N GLU A 177 -20.90 -11.63 9.33
CA GLU A 177 -19.44 -11.64 9.21
C GLU A 177 -19.01 -12.01 7.78
N ALA A 178 -19.75 -12.91 7.12
CA ALA A 178 -19.52 -13.26 5.72
C ALA A 178 -19.77 -12.07 4.78
N THR A 179 -20.85 -11.31 5.01
CA THR A 179 -21.10 -10.06 4.27
C THR A 179 -19.97 -9.04 4.50
N ALA A 180 -19.62 -8.76 5.76
CA ALA A 180 -18.54 -7.80 6.05
C ALA A 180 -17.18 -8.22 5.47
N LEU A 181 -16.88 -9.53 5.48
CA LEU A 181 -15.68 -10.07 4.84
C LEU A 181 -15.73 -9.89 3.32
N SER A 182 -16.88 -10.16 2.69
CA SER A 182 -17.08 -9.95 1.25
C SER A 182 -16.87 -8.47 0.86
N ASP A 183 -17.51 -7.54 1.58
CA ASP A 183 -17.39 -6.10 1.34
C ASP A 183 -15.94 -5.64 1.53
N CYS A 184 -15.25 -6.12 2.57
CA CYS A 184 -13.84 -5.83 2.77
C CYS A 184 -12.97 -6.41 1.64
N MET A 185 -13.24 -7.62 1.16
CA MET A 185 -12.50 -8.22 0.05
C MET A 185 -12.68 -7.43 -1.25
N GLU A 186 -13.84 -6.83 -1.49
CA GLU A 186 -14.07 -5.91 -2.62
C GLU A 186 -13.18 -4.67 -2.50
N ASN A 187 -13.20 -3.97 -1.35
CA ASN A 187 -12.37 -2.80 -1.11
C ASN A 187 -10.87 -3.11 -1.23
N VAL A 188 -10.39 -4.20 -0.63
CA VAL A 188 -8.98 -4.61 -0.76
C VAL A 188 -8.64 -5.00 -2.21
N GLY A 189 -9.60 -5.52 -2.98
CA GLY A 189 -9.47 -5.75 -4.40
C GLY A 189 -9.26 -4.46 -5.20
N ASP A 190 -10.00 -3.40 -4.87
CA ASP A 190 -9.81 -2.07 -5.45
C ASP A 190 -8.44 -1.49 -5.07
N SER A 191 -8.03 -1.59 -3.79
CA SER A 191 -6.69 -1.15 -3.34
C SER A 191 -5.55 -1.82 -4.14
N ILE A 192 -5.68 -3.11 -4.49
CA ILE A 192 -4.69 -3.82 -5.33
C ILE A 192 -4.57 -3.15 -6.70
N ASP A 193 -5.68 -2.80 -7.32
CA ASP A 193 -5.67 -2.23 -8.66
C ASP A 193 -5.17 -0.80 -8.66
N GLU A 194 -5.53 -0.01 -7.66
CA GLU A 194 -5.03 1.36 -7.50
C GLU A 194 -3.52 1.39 -7.25
N LEU A 195 -3.00 0.45 -6.44
CA LEU A 195 -1.56 0.29 -6.25
C LEU A 195 -0.85 -0.20 -7.53
N ARG A 196 -1.51 -1.01 -8.37
CA ARG A 196 -0.99 -1.39 -9.71
C ARG A 196 -0.94 -0.19 -10.65
N GLU A 197 -1.98 0.62 -10.72
CA GLU A 197 -2.01 1.85 -11.52
C GLU A 197 -0.89 2.81 -11.05
N SER A 198 -0.70 2.94 -9.74
CA SER A 198 0.41 3.70 -9.13
C SER A 198 1.78 3.23 -9.62
N LEU A 199 2.03 1.92 -9.62
CA LEU A 199 3.28 1.35 -10.14
C LEU A 199 3.41 1.54 -11.66
N GLY A 200 2.31 1.46 -12.40
CA GLY A 200 2.28 1.75 -13.83
C GLY A 200 2.73 3.18 -14.14
N GLU A 201 2.22 4.16 -13.41
CA GLU A 201 2.64 5.56 -13.54
C GLU A 201 4.09 5.78 -13.07
N MET A 202 4.54 5.05 -12.04
CA MET A 202 5.94 5.10 -11.57
C MET A 202 6.94 4.54 -12.60
N GLY A 203 6.57 3.46 -13.30
CA GLY A 203 7.40 2.89 -14.36
C GLY A 203 7.61 3.87 -15.51
N LYS A 204 6.53 4.51 -15.95
CA LYS A 204 6.56 5.51 -17.02
C LYS A 204 7.34 6.79 -16.65
N LEU A 205 7.34 7.20 -15.37
CA LEU A 205 8.25 8.25 -14.86
C LEU A 205 9.73 7.87 -15.06
N SER A 206 10.07 6.59 -14.86
CA SER A 206 11.43 6.09 -15.01
C SER A 206 11.89 6.02 -16.46
N HIS A 207 10.95 6.04 -17.42
CA HIS A 207 11.23 6.07 -18.86
C HIS A 207 11.37 7.49 -19.44
N GLY A 208 11.33 8.53 -18.60
CA GLY A 208 11.48 9.91 -19.04
C GLY A 208 10.31 10.42 -19.88
N GLU A 209 9.12 9.85 -19.70
CA GLU A 209 7.90 10.38 -20.31
C GLU A 209 7.62 11.81 -19.82
N LYS A 210 6.98 12.61 -20.67
CA LYS A 210 6.55 13.98 -20.35
C LYS A 210 5.51 13.97 -19.20
N ASP A 211 5.27 15.14 -18.64
CA ASP A 211 4.24 15.39 -17.61
C ASP A 211 4.50 14.75 -16.24
N THR A 212 5.75 14.77 -15.76
CA THR A 212 6.17 14.25 -14.44
C THR A 212 5.24 14.65 -13.29
N GLU A 213 4.83 15.91 -13.23
CA GLU A 213 3.91 16.41 -12.19
C GLU A 213 2.54 15.73 -12.26
N PHE A 214 1.95 15.65 -13.45
CA PHE A 214 0.67 14.96 -13.66
C PHE A 214 0.74 13.51 -13.21
N ARG A 215 1.82 12.81 -13.57
CA ARG A 215 2.05 11.41 -13.21
C ARG A 215 2.16 11.22 -11.71
N ILE A 216 2.93 12.08 -11.02
CA ILE A 216 3.05 12.02 -9.56
C ILE A 216 1.70 12.29 -8.89
N ASN A 217 0.94 13.28 -9.38
CA ASN A 217 -0.40 13.58 -8.89
C ASN A 217 -1.37 12.40 -9.09
N SER A 218 -1.26 11.69 -10.21
CA SER A 218 -2.02 10.46 -10.45
C SER A 218 -1.63 9.37 -9.46
N ILE A 219 -0.32 9.12 -9.23
CA ILE A 219 0.14 8.15 -8.22
C ILE A 219 -0.42 8.51 -6.84
N GLN A 220 -0.31 9.77 -6.40
CA GLN A 220 -0.86 10.22 -5.12
C GLN A 220 -2.36 9.99 -5.01
N THR A 221 -3.10 10.22 -6.10
CA THR A 221 -4.55 9.97 -6.17
C THR A 221 -4.85 8.50 -5.93
N TRP A 222 -4.20 7.61 -6.68
CA TRP A 222 -4.41 6.17 -6.60
C TRP A 222 -4.03 5.61 -5.22
N VAL A 223 -2.89 6.00 -4.67
CA VAL A 223 -2.46 5.54 -3.33
C VAL A 223 -3.37 6.07 -2.22
N SER A 224 -3.91 7.29 -2.36
CA SER A 224 -4.86 7.86 -1.39
C SER A 224 -6.22 7.17 -1.46
N ALA A 225 -6.64 6.73 -2.66
CA ALA A 225 -7.83 5.91 -2.84
C ALA A 225 -7.64 4.54 -2.14
N ALA A 226 -6.47 3.92 -2.29
CA ALA A 226 -6.19 2.62 -1.68
C ALA A 226 -6.26 2.66 -0.15
N LEU A 227 -5.79 3.76 0.45
CA LEU A 227 -5.95 4.03 1.89
C LEU A 227 -7.41 4.18 2.30
N THR A 228 -8.22 4.83 1.47
CA THR A 228 -9.65 5.03 1.75
C THR A 228 -10.39 3.70 1.69
N ASP A 229 -10.05 2.85 0.72
CA ASP A 229 -10.62 1.51 0.59
C ASP A 229 -10.15 0.58 1.74
N ASP A 230 -8.89 0.68 2.19
CA ASP A 230 -8.40 -0.01 3.40
C ASP A 230 -9.19 0.41 4.66
N ASP A 231 -9.43 1.71 4.85
CA ASP A 231 -10.24 2.25 5.95
C ASP A 231 -11.70 1.76 5.85
N THR A 232 -12.29 1.80 4.66
CA THR A 232 -13.67 1.36 4.41
C THR A 232 -13.83 -0.14 4.69
N CYS A 233 -12.85 -0.98 4.33
CA CYS A 233 -12.85 -2.38 4.73
C CYS A 233 -12.91 -2.53 6.27
N MET A 234 -12.13 -1.74 7.02
CA MET A 234 -12.14 -1.82 8.48
C MET A 234 -13.51 -1.40 9.06
N ASP A 235 -14.16 -0.41 8.43
CA ASP A 235 -15.49 0.09 8.82
C ASP A 235 -16.61 -0.93 8.58
N SER A 236 -16.46 -1.84 7.59
CA SER A 236 -17.39 -2.96 7.38
C SER A 236 -17.54 -3.85 8.62
N PHE A 237 -16.56 -3.85 9.53
CA PHE A 237 -16.59 -4.57 10.80
C PHE A 237 -16.94 -3.71 12.04
N GLY A 238 -17.31 -2.44 11.84
CA GLY A 238 -17.46 -1.42 12.90
C GLY A 238 -18.67 -1.61 13.83
N VAL A 239 -19.62 -2.45 13.47
CA VAL A 239 -20.81 -2.74 14.31
C VAL A 239 -20.48 -3.74 15.42
N SER A 240 -20.84 -3.41 16.66
CA SER A 240 -20.52 -4.15 17.89
C SER A 240 -20.97 -5.61 17.93
N ALA A 241 -21.88 -6.02 17.04
CA ALA A 241 -22.33 -7.41 16.90
C ALA A 241 -21.36 -8.32 16.11
N MET A 242 -20.20 -7.80 15.66
CA MET A 242 -19.21 -8.52 14.83
C MET A 242 -17.89 -8.81 15.56
N ASP A 243 -17.86 -8.74 16.89
CA ASP A 243 -16.66 -9.08 17.64
C ASP A 243 -16.42 -10.60 17.62
N GLY A 244 -15.34 -11.01 16.96
CA GLY A 244 -15.01 -12.41 16.70
C GLY A 244 -13.63 -12.59 16.07
N GLY A 245 -13.20 -13.85 15.95
CA GLY A 245 -11.88 -14.21 15.40
C GLY A 245 -11.67 -13.75 13.95
N VAL A 246 -12.73 -13.75 13.14
CA VAL A 246 -12.71 -13.27 11.75
C VAL A 246 -12.35 -11.78 11.70
N LYS A 247 -13.07 -10.94 12.45
CA LYS A 247 -12.79 -9.50 12.54
C LYS A 247 -11.36 -9.22 12.98
N ALA A 248 -10.86 -9.93 14.01
CA ALA A 248 -9.49 -9.75 14.49
C ALA A 248 -8.45 -10.12 13.42
N ALA A 249 -8.66 -11.26 12.74
CA ALA A 249 -7.77 -11.74 11.69
C ALA A 249 -7.72 -10.81 10.47
N VAL A 250 -8.86 -10.23 10.07
CA VAL A 250 -8.95 -9.27 8.96
C VAL A 250 -8.37 -7.91 9.36
N LYS A 251 -8.81 -7.34 10.49
CA LYS A 251 -8.42 -5.99 10.93
C LYS A 251 -6.91 -5.85 11.10
N GLY A 252 -6.24 -6.84 11.69
CA GLY A 252 -4.78 -6.79 11.85
C GLY A 252 -4.03 -6.72 10.52
N ARG A 253 -4.52 -7.43 9.50
CA ARG A 253 -3.92 -7.47 8.17
C ARG A 253 -4.16 -6.15 7.43
N VAL A 254 -5.40 -5.68 7.40
CA VAL A 254 -5.78 -4.46 6.68
C VAL A 254 -5.17 -3.22 7.34
N ALA A 255 -5.10 -3.18 8.67
CA ALA A 255 -4.36 -2.12 9.36
C ALA A 255 -2.87 -2.10 8.98
N ASN A 256 -2.24 -3.27 8.79
CA ASN A 256 -0.86 -3.31 8.32
C ASN A 256 -0.74 -2.81 6.87
N VAL A 257 -1.67 -3.18 5.99
CA VAL A 257 -1.74 -2.69 4.60
C VAL A 257 -1.86 -1.17 4.59
N ALA A 258 -2.83 -0.60 5.30
CA ALA A 258 -3.03 0.85 5.40
C ALA A 258 -1.76 1.58 5.85
N ARG A 259 -1.01 1.00 6.80
CA ARG A 259 0.25 1.60 7.28
C ARG A 259 1.36 1.55 6.23
N LEU A 260 1.47 0.46 5.46
CA LEU A 260 2.41 0.36 4.34
C LEU A 260 2.04 1.35 3.22
N THR A 261 0.77 1.40 2.83
CA THR A 261 0.23 2.33 1.84
C THR A 261 0.46 3.79 2.26
N SER A 262 0.27 4.11 3.54
CA SER A 262 0.52 5.45 4.09
C SER A 262 1.98 5.87 4.00
N ASN A 263 2.91 4.94 4.32
CA ASN A 263 4.34 5.18 4.14
C ASN A 263 4.70 5.37 2.65
N ALA A 264 4.11 4.56 1.75
CA ALA A 264 4.33 4.71 0.31
C ALA A 264 3.87 6.08 -0.20
N LEU A 265 2.69 6.55 0.22
CA LEU A 265 2.19 7.90 -0.12
C LEU A 265 3.12 9.01 0.34
N ALA A 266 3.66 8.91 1.57
CA ALA A 266 4.60 9.87 2.11
C ALA A 266 5.89 9.93 1.27
N LEU A 267 6.41 8.77 0.85
CA LEU A 267 7.62 8.68 0.03
C LEU A 267 7.39 9.18 -1.41
N VAL A 268 6.24 8.88 -2.02
CA VAL A 268 5.85 9.46 -3.32
C VAL A 268 5.77 10.99 -3.22
N SER A 269 5.17 11.51 -2.14
CA SER A 269 5.03 12.95 -1.93
C SER A 269 6.38 13.65 -1.68
N ALA A 270 7.40 12.92 -1.25
CA ALA A 270 8.75 13.46 -1.12
C ALA A 270 9.49 13.58 -2.47
N ILE A 271 9.00 12.95 -3.54
CA ILE A 271 9.57 13.12 -4.88
C ILE A 271 9.36 14.56 -5.37
N THR A 272 8.16 15.11 -5.17
CA THR A 272 7.81 16.46 -5.63
C THR A 272 8.64 17.54 -4.94
N SER A 273 8.92 17.38 -3.64
CA SER A 273 9.73 18.34 -2.88
C SER A 273 11.21 18.36 -3.31
N VAL A 274 11.73 17.22 -3.77
CA VAL A 274 13.08 17.14 -4.34
C VAL A 274 13.12 17.81 -5.72
N GLN A 275 12.10 17.63 -6.56
CA GLN A 275 12.03 18.27 -7.89
C GLN A 275 11.99 19.80 -7.81
N SER A 276 11.31 20.38 -6.81
CA SER A 276 11.25 21.84 -6.59
C SER A 276 12.58 22.46 -6.11
N SER A 277 13.57 21.63 -5.77
CA SER A 277 14.87 22.05 -5.24
C SER A 277 16.04 21.85 -6.21
N ALA A 278 15.77 21.34 -7.41
CA ALA A 278 16.77 21.22 -8.48
C ALA A 278 16.94 22.59 -9.17
N PRO A 279 18.18 23.14 -9.27
CA PRO A 279 18.46 24.44 -9.89
C PRO A 279 18.25 24.45 -11.40
#